data_AF-A0A522XLP9-F1
#
_entry.id   AF-A0A522XLP9-F1
#
_cell.length_a   1.000
_cell.length_b   1.000
_cell.length_c   1.000
_cell.angle_alpha   90.00
_cell.angle_beta   90.00
_cell.angle_gamma   90.00
#
_symmetry.space_group_name_H-M   'P 1'
#
loop_
_entity.id
_entity.type
_entity.pdbx_description
1 polymer ?
#
loop_
_entity_poly.entity_id
_entity_poly.type
_entity_poly.pdbx_seq_one_letter_code
_entity_poly.pdbx_strand_id
1 'polypeptide(L)'
;MKICIIIIFVAFMFSIHVIPIFADEKFDKANAMYVDAAKYFAKGQYKEAISTYDKILQIYPGNTAVLKMRGVAESNLGYHQKSLIDFYKVYQKNPRDVVSLLGLGVGFGNFGEYGEAKKYFDSAYSLYPNYTVAKNYKEFADKTIKKYPYKPTAKPKEAGKADAKTFESYVSKVSATVTKEKRYIEYPNPSFDVIKKFLRDYEKWNFEQQIKTGSSGFPDPEVTMDNGTYVLNYKVYVNRQPTGLPLDHVGTLNNSTKYWEAQTFSSNKGKAVVKFSRADTKADANIWVTWTVRKLGEGVLGHAHVGKGVVEVALGDYNCDGSFQLYDVNSVERIMRHELGHAVGLGHSNDTGSIMYPTMKPKYAYCLLN
;
A
#
# COMPACT_ATOMS: atom_id res chain seq x y z
N MET A 1 -52.04 -45.49 62.66
CA MET A 1 -51.05 -45.24 61.60
C MET A 1 -51.65 -44.18 60.67
N LYS A 2 -51.20 -42.91 60.76
CA LYS A 2 -51.77 -41.79 60.00
C LYS A 2 -51.19 -41.78 58.59
N ILE A 3 -52.04 -41.91 57.57
CA ILE A 3 -51.66 -41.77 56.16
C ILE A 3 -51.82 -40.29 55.80
N CYS A 4 -50.69 -39.63 55.51
CA CYS A 4 -50.62 -38.23 55.13
C CYS A 4 -50.67 -38.14 53.61
N ILE A 5 -51.69 -37.45 53.08
CA ILE A 5 -51.80 -37.07 51.67
C ILE A 5 -50.83 -35.90 51.44
N ILE A 6 -49.82 -36.08 50.58
CA ILE A 6 -48.98 -34.98 50.09
C ILE A 6 -49.31 -34.77 48.62
N ILE A 7 -49.98 -33.64 48.36
CA ILE A 7 -50.31 -33.10 47.05
C ILE A 7 -48.99 -32.66 46.38
N ILE A 8 -48.64 -33.29 45.26
CA ILE A 8 -47.50 -32.88 44.43
C ILE A 8 -47.92 -31.66 43.61
N PHE A 9 -47.48 -30.49 44.03
CA PHE A 9 -47.58 -29.25 43.25
C PHE A 9 -46.46 -29.25 42.21
N VAL A 10 -46.79 -29.48 40.94
CA VAL A 10 -45.85 -29.35 39.82
C VAL A 10 -45.69 -27.86 39.51
N ALA A 11 -44.66 -27.23 40.05
CA ALA A 11 -44.24 -25.89 39.66
C ALA A 11 -43.45 -25.99 38.34
N PHE A 12 -44.08 -25.64 37.22
CA PHE A 12 -43.39 -25.37 35.96
C PHE A 12 -42.59 -24.06 36.12
N MET A 13 -41.33 -24.18 36.53
CA MET A 13 -40.36 -23.10 36.40
C MET A 13 -40.01 -22.97 34.91
N PHE A 14 -40.66 -22.04 34.22
CA PHE A 14 -40.15 -21.54 32.95
C PHE A 14 -38.86 -20.78 33.24
N SER A 15 -37.73 -21.47 33.13
CA SER A 15 -36.41 -20.83 33.12
C SER A 15 -36.33 -19.96 31.87
N ILE A 16 -36.63 -18.67 32.00
CA ILE A 16 -36.30 -17.66 31.00
C ILE A 16 -34.78 -17.74 30.82
N HIS A 17 -34.33 -18.35 29.72
CA HIS A 17 -32.95 -18.23 29.28
C HIS A 17 -32.78 -16.79 28.81
N VAL A 18 -32.42 -15.91 29.75
CA VAL A 18 -31.90 -14.59 29.40
C VAL A 18 -30.56 -14.86 28.73
N ILE A 19 -30.51 -14.77 27.39
CA ILE A 19 -29.23 -14.64 26.71
C ILE A 19 -28.56 -13.42 27.36
N PRO A 20 -27.33 -13.53 27.88
CA PRO A 20 -26.73 -12.42 28.60
C PRO A 20 -26.59 -11.23 27.64
N ILE A 21 -27.38 -10.18 27.88
CA ILE A 21 -27.39 -8.89 27.14
C ILE A 21 -25.95 -8.32 26.98
N PHE A 22 -25.05 -8.66 27.91
CA PHE A 22 -23.64 -8.29 27.90
C PHE A 22 -22.79 -8.94 26.78
N ALA A 23 -23.19 -10.10 26.24
CA ALA A 23 -22.49 -10.74 25.13
C ALA A 23 -22.75 -10.01 23.82
N ASP A 24 -24.00 -9.58 23.59
CA ASP A 24 -24.39 -8.77 22.44
C ASP A 24 -23.72 -7.39 22.47
N GLU A 25 -23.68 -6.73 23.64
CA GLU A 25 -23.03 -5.41 23.75
C GLU A 25 -21.50 -5.46 23.47
N LYS A 26 -20.80 -6.49 23.98
CA LYS A 26 -19.37 -6.68 23.68
C LYS A 26 -19.12 -7.04 22.23
N PHE A 27 -20.00 -7.83 21.62
CA PHE A 27 -19.95 -8.21 20.23
C PHE A 27 -20.18 -7.00 19.32
N ASP A 28 -21.22 -6.21 19.57
CA ASP A 28 -21.56 -5.00 18.83
C ASP A 28 -20.44 -3.96 18.92
N LYS A 29 -19.88 -3.77 20.12
CA LYS A 29 -18.74 -2.89 20.34
C LYS A 29 -17.50 -3.34 19.56
N ALA A 30 -17.16 -4.63 19.59
CA ALA A 30 -16.01 -5.16 18.85
C ALA A 30 -16.19 -5.05 17.34
N ASN A 31 -17.42 -5.25 16.83
CA ASN A 31 -17.75 -5.07 15.42
C ASN A 31 -17.61 -3.60 15.00
N ALA A 32 -18.13 -2.66 15.78
CA ALA A 32 -17.99 -1.24 15.50
C ALA A 32 -16.49 -0.83 15.44
N MET A 33 -15.70 -1.31 16.39
CA MET A 33 -14.25 -1.08 16.42
C MET A 33 -13.55 -1.71 15.20
N TYR A 34 -13.97 -2.89 14.75
CA TYR A 34 -13.40 -3.54 13.57
C TYR A 34 -13.63 -2.70 12.31
N VAL A 35 -14.84 -2.16 12.16
CA VAL A 35 -15.18 -1.25 11.06
C VAL A 35 -14.30 -0.01 11.08
N ASP A 36 -14.05 0.59 12.24
CA ASP A 36 -13.18 1.77 12.35
C ASP A 36 -11.70 1.44 12.07
N ALA A 37 -11.21 0.31 12.57
CA ALA A 37 -9.86 -0.17 12.27
C ALA A 37 -9.66 -0.38 10.76
N ALA A 38 -10.67 -0.94 10.07
CA ALA A 38 -10.64 -1.11 8.62
C ALA A 38 -10.60 0.23 7.87
N LYS A 39 -11.26 1.29 8.37
CA LYS A 39 -11.17 2.64 7.80
C LYS A 39 -9.76 3.22 7.93
N TYR A 40 -9.14 3.12 9.10
CA TYR A 40 -7.75 3.54 9.30
C TYR A 40 -6.80 2.76 8.38
N PHE A 41 -6.98 1.44 8.32
CA PHE A 41 -6.20 0.56 7.46
C PHE A 41 -6.29 0.95 5.99
N ALA A 42 -7.50 1.19 5.48
CA ALA A 42 -7.70 1.65 4.10
C ALA A 42 -6.97 2.97 3.84
N LYS A 43 -6.96 3.91 4.79
CA LYS A 43 -6.25 5.19 4.65
C LYS A 43 -4.71 5.08 4.74
N GLY A 44 -4.15 3.89 4.96
CA GLY A 44 -2.72 3.70 5.22
C GLY A 44 -2.29 4.10 6.64
N GLN A 45 -3.24 4.42 7.52
CA GLN A 45 -3.03 4.79 8.92
C GLN A 45 -2.86 3.52 9.76
N TYR A 46 -1.77 2.79 9.52
CA TYR A 46 -1.59 1.44 10.04
C TYR A 46 -1.39 1.39 11.56
N LYS A 47 -0.80 2.43 12.18
CA LYS A 47 -0.59 2.47 13.63
C LYS A 47 -1.91 2.60 14.38
N GLU A 48 -2.82 3.43 13.87
CA GLU A 48 -4.17 3.64 14.37
C GLU A 48 -5.03 2.39 14.19
N ALA A 49 -4.91 1.72 13.05
CA ALA A 49 -5.56 0.43 12.80
C ALA A 49 -5.10 -0.64 13.80
N ILE A 50 -3.78 -0.79 14.00
CA ILE A 50 -3.20 -1.74 14.96
C ILE A 50 -3.70 -1.46 16.38
N SER A 51 -3.66 -0.20 16.83
CA SER A 51 -4.15 0.17 18.17
C SER A 51 -5.62 -0.21 18.38
N THR A 52 -6.44 -0.12 17.33
CA THR A 52 -7.86 -0.52 17.40
C THR A 52 -8.01 -2.04 17.39
N TYR A 53 -7.24 -2.75 16.56
CA TYR A 53 -7.20 -4.22 16.56
C TYR A 53 -6.75 -4.80 17.90
N ASP A 54 -5.77 -4.18 18.57
CA ASP A 54 -5.31 -4.59 19.90
C ASP A 54 -6.43 -4.57 20.93
N LYS A 55 -7.26 -3.50 20.93
CA LYS A 55 -8.41 -3.39 21.82
C LYS A 55 -9.47 -4.46 21.52
N ILE A 56 -9.70 -4.81 20.24
CA ILE A 56 -10.62 -5.90 19.89
C ILE A 56 -10.08 -7.24 20.39
N LEU A 57 -8.77 -7.47 20.25
CA LEU A 57 -8.12 -8.70 20.72
C LEU A 57 -8.06 -8.80 22.24
N GLN A 58 -8.17 -7.70 22.99
CA GLN A 58 -8.38 -7.76 24.44
C GLN A 58 -9.75 -8.36 24.81
N ILE A 59 -10.78 -8.13 23.98
CA ILE A 59 -12.13 -8.68 24.18
C ILE A 59 -12.22 -10.10 23.62
N TYR A 60 -11.66 -10.31 22.42
CA TYR A 60 -11.69 -11.59 21.70
C TYR A 60 -10.27 -12.01 21.27
N PRO A 61 -9.43 -12.55 22.18
CA PRO A 61 -8.02 -12.85 21.93
C PRO A 61 -7.75 -13.80 20.77
N GLY A 62 -8.75 -14.61 20.42
CA GLY A 62 -8.67 -15.61 19.38
C GLY A 62 -9.26 -15.21 18.03
N ASN A 63 -9.73 -13.98 17.83
CA ASN A 63 -10.42 -13.59 16.61
C ASN A 63 -9.46 -13.61 15.40
N THR A 64 -9.63 -14.60 14.52
CA THR A 64 -8.73 -14.85 13.38
C THR A 64 -8.81 -13.77 12.31
N ALA A 65 -9.98 -13.15 12.11
CA ALA A 65 -10.13 -12.05 11.16
C ALA A 65 -9.32 -10.83 11.59
N VAL A 66 -9.38 -10.50 12.89
CA VAL A 66 -8.63 -9.37 13.47
C VAL A 66 -7.12 -9.65 13.44
N LEU A 67 -6.69 -10.86 13.83
CA LEU A 67 -5.28 -11.26 13.76
C LEU A 67 -4.72 -11.15 12.34
N LYS A 68 -5.47 -11.59 11.32
CA LYS A 68 -5.05 -11.42 9.92
C LYS A 68 -4.86 -9.96 9.55
N MET A 69 -5.82 -9.10 9.86
CA MET A 69 -5.75 -7.68 9.49
C MET A 69 -4.65 -6.93 10.25
N ARG A 70 -4.45 -7.23 11.54
CA ARG A 70 -3.32 -6.68 12.31
C ARG A 70 -1.99 -7.16 11.74
N GLY A 71 -1.86 -8.45 11.42
CA GLY A 71 -0.66 -9.00 10.79
C GLY A 71 -0.34 -8.37 9.43
N VAL A 72 -1.35 -8.03 8.61
CA VAL A 72 -1.11 -7.25 7.38
C VAL A 72 -0.65 -5.83 7.71
N ALA A 73 -1.28 -5.14 8.66
CA ALA A 73 -0.93 -3.76 9.04
C ALA A 73 0.51 -3.68 9.60
N GLU A 74 0.87 -4.63 10.45
CA GLU A 74 2.21 -4.80 10.99
C GLU A 74 3.24 -5.08 9.89
N SER A 75 2.90 -5.92 8.91
CA SER A 75 3.78 -6.14 7.75
C SER A 75 4.02 -4.86 6.97
N ASN A 76 3.00 -4.03 6.77
CA ASN A 76 3.13 -2.74 6.07
C ASN A 76 3.98 -1.73 6.84
N LEU A 77 4.05 -1.83 8.18
CA LEU A 77 4.91 -1.01 9.04
C LEU A 77 6.31 -1.61 9.24
N GLY A 78 6.64 -2.74 8.61
CA GLY A 78 7.93 -3.42 8.78
C GLY A 78 8.03 -4.26 10.07
N TYR A 79 6.94 -4.42 10.82
CA TYR A 79 6.88 -5.25 12.02
C TYR A 79 6.72 -6.74 11.67
N HIS A 80 7.60 -7.26 10.80
CA HIS A 80 7.48 -8.60 10.20
C HIS A 80 7.46 -9.74 11.23
N GLN A 81 8.19 -9.60 12.34
CA GLN A 81 8.14 -10.59 13.41
C GLN A 81 6.74 -10.69 14.04
N LYS A 82 6.13 -9.55 14.36
CA LYS A 82 4.77 -9.53 14.96
C LYS A 82 3.73 -10.05 13.97
N SER A 83 3.86 -9.63 12.71
CA SER A 83 3.03 -10.08 11.61
C SER A 83 3.06 -11.61 11.44
N LEU A 84 4.26 -12.22 11.44
CA LEU A 84 4.40 -13.69 11.38
C LEU A 84 3.71 -14.38 12.55
N ILE A 85 3.83 -13.84 13.77
CA ILE A 85 3.21 -14.43 14.96
C ILE A 85 1.68 -14.44 14.83
N ASP A 86 1.10 -13.35 14.34
CA ASP A 86 -0.35 -13.26 14.15
C ASP A 86 -0.86 -14.19 13.06
N PHE A 87 -0.17 -14.27 11.92
CA PHE A 87 -0.53 -15.23 10.89
C PHE A 87 -0.33 -16.67 11.36
N TYR A 88 0.67 -16.95 12.19
CA TYR A 88 0.88 -18.28 12.74
C TYR A 88 -0.24 -18.70 13.70
N LYS A 89 -0.73 -17.79 14.55
CA LYS A 89 -1.90 -18.05 15.41
C LYS A 89 -3.14 -18.41 14.59
N VAL A 90 -3.32 -17.79 13.43
CA VAL A 90 -4.42 -18.12 12.50
C VAL A 90 -4.18 -19.49 11.87
N TYR A 91 -2.96 -19.76 11.39
CA TYR A 91 -2.56 -21.04 10.80
C TYR A 91 -2.73 -22.20 11.78
N GLN A 92 -2.41 -22.02 13.06
CA GLN A 92 -2.60 -23.05 14.10
C GLN A 92 -4.07 -23.45 14.28
N LYS A 93 -5.00 -22.50 14.11
CA LYS A 93 -6.44 -22.77 14.19
C LYS A 93 -6.99 -23.37 12.90
N ASN A 94 -6.50 -22.88 11.77
CA ASN A 94 -6.89 -23.38 10.45
C ASN A 94 -5.67 -23.41 9.51
N PRO A 95 -5.01 -24.57 9.36
CA PRO A 95 -3.86 -24.73 8.48
C PRO A 95 -4.18 -24.54 6.98
N ARG A 96 -5.47 -24.48 6.62
CA ARG A 96 -5.96 -24.27 5.25
C ARG A 96 -6.37 -22.83 4.98
N ASP A 97 -6.18 -21.89 5.92
CA ASP A 97 -6.45 -20.47 5.69
C ASP A 97 -5.36 -19.87 4.77
N VAL A 98 -5.74 -19.63 3.51
CA VAL A 98 -4.84 -19.15 2.45
C VAL A 98 -4.19 -17.81 2.80
N VAL A 99 -4.92 -16.90 3.44
CA VAL A 99 -4.39 -15.58 3.78
C VAL A 99 -3.28 -15.71 4.82
N SER A 100 -3.44 -16.58 5.81
CA SER A 100 -2.39 -16.88 6.78
C SER A 100 -1.18 -17.55 6.14
N LEU A 101 -1.39 -18.49 5.21
CA LEU A 101 -0.29 -19.14 4.47
C LEU A 101 0.48 -18.11 3.64
N LEU A 102 -0.20 -17.24 2.90
CA LEU A 102 0.45 -16.16 2.16
C LEU A 102 1.14 -15.16 3.08
N GLY A 103 0.52 -14.78 4.20
CA GLY A 103 1.10 -13.89 5.19
C GLY A 103 2.37 -14.46 5.82
N LEU A 104 2.38 -15.75 6.16
CA LEU A 104 3.57 -16.48 6.62
C LEU A 104 4.65 -16.51 5.53
N GLY A 105 4.26 -16.83 4.29
CA GLY A 105 5.19 -16.85 3.16
C GLY A 105 5.82 -15.48 2.93
N VAL A 106 5.04 -14.41 2.90
CA VAL A 106 5.52 -13.03 2.74
C VAL A 106 6.40 -12.63 3.92
N GLY A 107 6.01 -12.93 5.15
CA GLY A 107 6.80 -12.61 6.33
C GLY A 107 8.16 -13.29 6.34
N PHE A 108 8.24 -14.59 6.00
CA PHE A 108 9.52 -15.28 5.84
C PHE A 108 10.32 -14.75 4.65
N GLY A 109 9.66 -14.40 3.54
CA GLY A 109 10.29 -13.72 2.40
C GLY A 109 10.94 -12.39 2.79
N ASN A 110 10.30 -11.61 3.66
CA ASN A 110 10.86 -10.35 4.20
C ASN A 110 12.07 -10.57 5.13
N PHE A 111 12.33 -11.80 5.55
CA PHE A 111 13.54 -12.22 6.26
C PHE A 111 14.54 -12.95 5.33
N GLY A 112 14.28 -13.01 4.03
CA GLY A 112 15.09 -13.79 3.09
C GLY A 112 15.05 -15.31 3.34
N GLU A 113 14.07 -15.80 4.10
CA GLU A 113 13.84 -17.22 4.33
C GLU A 113 13.00 -17.83 3.19
N TYR A 114 13.45 -17.69 1.94
CA TYR A 114 12.65 -18.04 0.77
C TYR A 114 12.29 -19.52 0.70
N GLY A 115 13.16 -20.41 1.17
CA GLY A 115 12.87 -21.85 1.23
C GLY A 115 11.73 -22.16 2.20
N GLU A 116 11.62 -21.41 3.28
CA GLU A 116 10.49 -21.52 4.21
C GLU A 116 9.24 -20.81 3.65
N ALA A 117 9.42 -19.62 3.06
CA ALA A 117 8.36 -18.89 2.40
C ALA A 117 7.66 -19.73 1.31
N LYS A 118 8.48 -20.39 0.47
CA LYS A 118 8.03 -21.26 -0.61
C LYS A 118 7.12 -22.37 -0.10
N LYS A 119 7.40 -22.99 1.05
CA LYS A 119 6.52 -24.06 1.59
C LYS A 119 5.11 -23.55 1.85
N TYR A 120 4.98 -22.33 2.38
CA TYR A 120 3.67 -21.73 2.60
C TYR A 120 3.01 -21.28 1.30
N PHE A 121 3.78 -20.76 0.34
CA PHE A 121 3.26 -20.43 -0.99
C PHE A 121 2.80 -21.67 -1.78
N ASP A 122 3.56 -22.76 -1.73
CA ASP A 122 3.20 -24.05 -2.30
C ASP A 122 1.92 -24.59 -1.66
N SER A 123 1.80 -24.48 -0.33
CA SER A 123 0.59 -24.92 0.39
C SER A 123 -0.62 -24.08 -0.02
N ALA A 124 -0.47 -22.76 -0.09
CA ALA A 124 -1.53 -21.86 -0.55
C ALA A 124 -1.95 -22.15 -2.00
N TYR A 125 -0.97 -22.35 -2.89
CA TYR A 125 -1.20 -22.69 -4.29
C TYR A 125 -1.86 -24.07 -4.44
N SER A 126 -1.46 -25.06 -3.64
CA SER A 126 -2.02 -26.41 -3.72
C SER A 126 -3.48 -26.45 -3.25
N LEU A 127 -3.84 -25.61 -2.26
CA LEU A 127 -5.23 -25.47 -1.81
C LEU A 127 -6.10 -24.76 -2.85
N TYR A 128 -5.55 -23.77 -3.56
CA TYR A 128 -6.26 -23.00 -4.58
C TYR A 128 -5.37 -22.72 -5.80
N PRO A 129 -5.21 -23.68 -6.73
CA PRO A 129 -4.27 -23.56 -7.86
C PRO A 129 -4.60 -22.42 -8.83
N ASN A 130 -5.86 -22.01 -8.89
CA ASN A 130 -6.31 -20.90 -9.72
C ASN A 130 -6.12 -19.53 -9.05
N TYR A 131 -5.63 -19.48 -7.80
CA TYR A 131 -5.37 -18.23 -7.13
C TYR A 131 -4.03 -17.64 -7.58
N THR A 132 -4.11 -16.70 -8.54
CA THR A 132 -2.94 -16.08 -9.19
C THR A 132 -1.93 -15.50 -8.20
N VAL A 133 -2.39 -14.94 -7.07
CA VAL A 133 -1.49 -14.37 -6.05
C VAL A 133 -0.59 -15.45 -5.44
N ALA A 134 -1.15 -16.62 -5.09
CA ALA A 134 -0.36 -17.73 -4.54
C ALA A 134 0.61 -18.31 -5.59
N LYS A 135 0.18 -18.40 -6.85
CA LYS A 135 1.04 -18.79 -7.97
C LYS A 135 2.22 -17.84 -8.13
N ASN A 136 1.96 -16.53 -8.16
CA ASN A 136 2.99 -15.52 -8.34
C ASN A 136 4.01 -15.53 -7.19
N TYR A 137 3.55 -15.65 -5.94
CA TYR A 137 4.45 -15.74 -4.79
C TYR A 137 5.31 -17.01 -4.79
N LYS A 138 4.73 -18.14 -5.22
CA LYS A 138 5.48 -19.37 -5.41
C LYS A 138 6.56 -19.18 -6.49
N GLU A 139 6.20 -18.67 -7.66
CA GLU A 139 7.14 -18.43 -8.77
C GLU A 139 8.22 -17.42 -8.39
N PHE A 140 7.87 -16.38 -7.64
CA PHE A 140 8.81 -15.45 -7.04
C PHE A 140 9.82 -16.19 -6.16
N ALA A 141 9.35 -16.95 -5.16
CA ALA A 141 10.23 -17.70 -4.28
C ALA A 141 11.10 -18.72 -5.04
N ASP A 142 10.56 -19.41 -6.06
CA ASP A 142 11.30 -20.32 -6.94
C ASP A 142 12.46 -19.61 -7.65
N LYS A 143 12.18 -18.45 -8.26
CA LYS A 143 13.19 -17.63 -8.94
C LYS A 143 14.23 -17.12 -7.96
N THR A 144 13.81 -16.58 -6.81
CA THR A 144 14.69 -15.98 -5.82
C THR A 144 15.60 -17.03 -5.16
N ILE A 145 15.10 -18.23 -4.82
CA ILE A 145 15.93 -19.32 -4.29
C ILE A 145 16.99 -19.73 -5.31
N LYS A 146 16.62 -19.84 -6.60
CA LYS A 146 17.55 -20.19 -7.67
C LYS A 146 18.62 -19.12 -7.87
N LYS A 147 18.25 -17.84 -7.75
CA LYS A 147 19.14 -16.69 -7.94
C LYS A 147 20.06 -16.45 -6.74
N TYR A 148 19.55 -16.64 -5.52
CA TYR A 148 20.26 -16.41 -4.26
C TYR A 148 20.23 -17.65 -3.35
N PRO A 149 21.11 -18.64 -3.62
CA PRO A 149 21.29 -19.75 -2.70
C PRO A 149 21.71 -19.23 -1.33
N TYR A 150 21.00 -19.66 -0.29
CA TYR A 150 21.26 -19.26 1.08
C TYR A 150 21.20 -20.48 2.00
N LYS A 151 21.83 -20.37 3.17
CA LYS A 151 21.69 -21.40 4.21
C LYS A 151 20.44 -21.09 5.03
N PRO A 152 19.39 -21.94 4.99
CA PRO A 152 18.19 -21.70 5.77
C PRO A 152 18.48 -21.68 7.26
N THR A 153 17.82 -20.80 8.02
CA THR A 153 17.91 -20.85 9.48
C THR A 153 17.31 -22.17 9.94
N ALA A 154 18.06 -22.93 10.73
CA ALA A 154 17.64 -24.23 11.22
C ALA A 154 16.28 -24.12 11.92
N LYS A 155 15.28 -24.82 11.36
CA LYS A 155 13.94 -24.88 11.91
C LYS A 155 13.97 -25.76 13.18
N PRO A 156 13.26 -25.39 14.26
CA PRO A 156 13.10 -26.29 15.40
C PRO A 156 12.49 -27.62 14.95
N LYS A 157 12.96 -28.74 15.51
CA LYS A 157 12.51 -30.10 15.16
C LYS A 157 10.99 -30.30 15.30
N GLU A 158 10.33 -29.48 16.12
CA GLU A 158 8.89 -29.57 16.43
C GLU A 158 8.03 -28.49 15.75
N ALA A 159 8.59 -27.67 14.86
CA ALA A 159 7.91 -26.47 14.36
C ALA A 159 6.58 -26.72 13.58
N GLY A 160 6.30 -27.95 13.16
CA GLY A 160 5.00 -28.35 12.57
C GLY A 160 3.91 -28.68 13.60
N LYS A 161 4.27 -28.81 14.89
CA LYS A 161 3.40 -29.05 16.05
C LYS A 161 3.65 -28.03 17.18
N ALA A 162 4.49 -27.04 16.92
CA ALA A 162 5.00 -26.09 17.90
C ALA A 162 3.89 -25.17 18.41
N ASP A 163 3.93 -24.89 19.71
CA ASP A 163 3.14 -23.82 20.31
C ASP A 163 3.61 -22.44 19.81
N ALA A 164 2.80 -21.40 20.07
CA ALA A 164 3.11 -20.04 19.63
C ALA A 164 4.48 -19.55 20.14
N LYS A 165 4.89 -19.97 21.35
CA LYS A 165 6.15 -19.56 21.98
C LYS A 165 7.38 -20.13 21.26
N THR A 166 7.29 -21.38 20.82
CA THR A 166 8.35 -22.03 20.03
C THR A 166 8.48 -21.39 18.64
N PHE A 167 7.36 -20.99 18.03
CA PHE A 167 7.37 -20.24 16.78
C PHE A 167 7.94 -18.81 16.96
N GLU A 168 7.56 -18.11 18.01
CA GLU A 168 8.14 -16.80 18.37
C GLU A 168 9.66 -16.86 18.54
N SER A 169 10.16 -17.90 19.23
CA SER A 169 11.60 -18.14 19.36
C SER A 169 12.27 -18.39 18.01
N TYR A 170 11.62 -19.16 17.13
CA TYR A 170 12.12 -19.42 15.78
C TYR A 170 12.21 -18.13 14.95
N VAL A 171 11.14 -17.33 14.90
CA VAL A 171 11.15 -16.06 14.17
C VAL A 171 12.19 -15.09 14.75
N SER A 172 12.39 -15.08 16.07
CA SER A 172 13.44 -14.29 16.71
C SER A 172 14.83 -14.71 16.27
N LYS A 173 15.09 -16.03 16.17
CA LYS A 173 16.36 -16.57 15.65
C LYS A 173 16.54 -16.22 14.18
N VAL A 174 15.50 -16.36 13.35
CA VAL A 174 15.53 -15.94 11.94
C VAL A 174 15.92 -14.47 11.84
N SER A 175 15.22 -13.58 12.55
CA SER A 175 15.51 -12.15 12.55
C SER A 175 16.95 -11.86 12.96
N ALA A 176 17.46 -12.50 14.02
CA ALA A 176 18.83 -12.29 14.49
C ALA A 176 19.88 -12.81 13.51
N THR A 177 19.63 -13.97 12.89
CA THR A 177 20.52 -14.56 11.88
C THR A 177 20.58 -13.69 10.63
N VAL A 178 19.45 -13.18 10.16
CA VAL A 178 19.38 -12.27 9.01
C VAL A 178 20.23 -11.01 9.24
N THR A 179 20.16 -10.41 10.42
CA THR A 179 21.00 -9.26 10.79
C THR A 179 22.49 -9.60 10.79
N LYS A 180 22.88 -10.80 11.24
CA LYS A 180 24.29 -11.23 11.33
C LYS A 180 24.87 -11.64 9.98
N GLU A 181 24.11 -12.37 9.18
CA GLU A 181 24.55 -12.92 7.90
C GLU A 181 24.44 -11.91 6.75
N LYS A 182 23.87 -10.72 6.99
CA LYS A 182 23.63 -9.68 5.97
C LYS A 182 22.97 -10.26 4.71
N ARG A 183 21.95 -11.09 4.92
CA ARG A 183 21.26 -11.76 3.82
C ARG A 183 20.67 -10.76 2.86
N TYR A 184 20.72 -11.14 1.60
CA TYR A 184 20.05 -10.43 0.55
C TYR A 184 18.54 -10.69 0.61
N ILE A 185 17.73 -9.62 0.64
CA ILE A 185 16.27 -9.66 0.77
C ILE A 185 15.58 -8.97 -0.42
N GLU A 186 14.63 -9.68 -1.01
CA GLU A 186 13.77 -9.29 -2.11
C GLU A 186 12.33 -9.41 -1.59
N TYR A 187 11.62 -8.28 -1.56
CA TYR A 187 10.28 -8.15 -1.00
C TYR A 187 9.18 -8.63 -1.96
N PRO A 188 8.15 -9.36 -1.48
CA PRO A 188 7.18 -9.99 -2.36
C PRO A 188 6.10 -9.09 -3.04
N ASN A 189 5.59 -7.96 -2.47
CA ASN A 189 4.83 -6.86 -3.14
C ASN A 189 4.15 -5.84 -2.17
N PRO A 190 3.76 -4.62 -2.62
CA PRO A 190 2.50 -3.92 -2.26
C PRO A 190 1.28 -4.37 -3.15
N SER A 191 0.01 -4.15 -2.74
CA SER A 191 -1.15 -4.94 -3.27
C SER A 191 -1.49 -4.82 -4.78
N PHE A 192 -1.94 -5.92 -5.40
CA PHE A 192 -2.17 -6.09 -6.86
C PHE A 192 -3.42 -5.39 -7.44
N ASP A 193 -4.51 -5.22 -6.67
CA ASP A 193 -5.73 -4.54 -7.15
C ASP A 193 -5.58 -3.01 -7.17
N VAL A 194 -4.75 -2.47 -6.27
CA VAL A 194 -4.27 -1.09 -6.38
C VAL A 194 -3.56 -0.94 -7.72
N ILE A 195 -2.63 -1.83 -8.03
CA ILE A 195 -1.82 -1.75 -9.25
C ILE A 195 -2.67 -1.84 -10.54
N LYS A 196 -3.64 -2.76 -10.64
CA LYS A 196 -4.51 -2.91 -11.84
C LYS A 196 -5.34 -1.67 -12.17
N LYS A 197 -5.81 -0.92 -11.17
CA LYS A 197 -6.61 0.30 -11.37
C LYS A 197 -5.79 1.47 -11.96
N PHE A 198 -4.47 1.43 -11.78
CA PHE A 198 -3.55 2.49 -12.19
C PHE A 198 -2.57 2.05 -13.28
N LEU A 199 -2.72 0.82 -13.78
CA LEU A 199 -1.99 0.28 -14.91
C LEU A 199 -2.61 0.78 -16.22
N ARG A 200 -1.83 1.47 -17.05
CA ARG A 200 -2.24 1.92 -18.38
C ARG A 200 -1.57 1.04 -19.46
N ASP A 201 -2.38 0.48 -20.36
CA ASP A 201 -1.94 -0.38 -21.47
C ASP A 201 -1.52 0.51 -22.66
N TYR A 202 -0.23 0.85 -22.71
CA TYR A 202 0.30 1.81 -23.69
C TYR A 202 0.53 1.22 -25.08
N GLU A 203 0.57 -0.11 -25.23
CA GLU A 203 0.71 -0.75 -26.56
C GLU A 203 -0.58 -0.66 -27.39
N LYS A 204 -1.72 -0.33 -26.76
CA LYS A 204 -3.03 -0.19 -27.43
C LYS A 204 -3.49 1.25 -27.65
N TRP A 205 -2.75 2.27 -27.21
CA TRP A 205 -3.22 3.67 -27.17
C TRP A 205 -2.49 4.59 -28.15
N ASN A 206 -3.25 5.32 -28.98
CA ASN A 206 -2.71 6.38 -29.85
C ASN A 206 -2.44 7.67 -29.05
N PHE A 207 -1.16 7.86 -28.73
CA PHE A 207 -0.58 8.89 -27.86
C PHE A 207 -0.84 10.35 -28.30
N GLU A 208 -0.59 10.70 -29.56
CA GLU A 208 -0.69 12.10 -29.99
C GLU A 208 -2.13 12.63 -30.06
N GLN A 209 -3.08 11.74 -30.36
CA GLN A 209 -4.47 12.11 -30.57
C GLN A 209 -5.15 12.52 -29.25
N GLN A 210 -4.72 11.99 -28.11
CA GLN A 210 -5.34 12.28 -26.82
C GLN A 210 -4.74 13.51 -26.12
N ILE A 211 -3.44 13.77 -26.27
CA ILE A 211 -2.80 14.99 -25.73
C ILE A 211 -3.36 16.25 -26.40
N LYS A 212 -3.65 16.20 -27.71
CA LYS A 212 -4.31 17.30 -28.43
C LYS A 212 -5.80 17.47 -28.07
N THR A 213 -6.48 16.40 -27.70
CA THR A 213 -7.92 16.41 -27.39
C THR A 213 -8.22 16.63 -25.90
N GLY A 214 -7.23 16.38 -25.02
CA GLY A 214 -7.40 16.36 -23.56
C GLY A 214 -7.31 17.73 -22.86
N SER A 215 -6.60 18.71 -23.43
CA SER A 215 -6.42 20.04 -22.81
C SER A 215 -7.49 21.07 -23.21
N SER A 216 -8.22 20.85 -24.30
CA SER A 216 -9.24 21.78 -24.82
C SER A 216 -10.45 21.94 -23.90
N GLY A 217 -10.73 20.92 -23.06
CA GLY A 217 -11.80 20.94 -22.07
C GLY A 217 -11.40 21.52 -20.70
N PHE A 218 -10.13 21.91 -20.50
CA PHE A 218 -9.66 22.48 -19.24
C PHE A 218 -9.70 24.00 -19.26
N PRO A 219 -10.15 24.65 -18.16
CA PRO A 219 -10.09 26.09 -18.04
C PRO A 219 -8.64 26.59 -18.02
N ASP A 220 -8.39 27.76 -18.60
CA ASP A 220 -7.11 28.45 -18.49
C ASP A 220 -6.88 28.97 -17.06
N PRO A 221 -5.61 29.06 -16.61
CA PRO A 221 -5.30 29.67 -15.32
C PRO A 221 -5.72 31.13 -15.30
N GLU A 222 -6.15 31.61 -14.13
CA GLU A 222 -6.49 33.02 -13.95
C GLU A 222 -5.21 33.85 -13.92
N VAL A 223 -5.11 34.86 -14.80
CA VAL A 223 -3.94 35.72 -14.90
C VAL A 223 -4.25 37.06 -14.27
N THR A 224 -3.53 37.41 -13.21
CA THR A 224 -3.54 38.74 -12.60
C THR A 224 -2.19 39.43 -12.82
N MET A 225 -2.11 40.72 -12.51
CA MET A 225 -0.89 41.50 -12.63
C MET A 225 -0.57 42.16 -11.29
N ASP A 226 0.65 41.98 -10.80
CA ASP A 226 1.16 42.58 -9.57
C ASP A 226 2.50 43.26 -9.85
N ASN A 227 2.56 44.57 -9.68
CA ASN A 227 3.77 45.39 -9.90
C ASN A 227 4.51 45.10 -11.22
N GLY A 228 3.77 44.95 -12.33
CA GLY A 228 4.34 44.65 -13.66
C GLY A 228 4.80 43.20 -13.86
N THR A 229 4.49 42.30 -12.91
CA THR A 229 4.72 40.86 -13.01
C THR A 229 3.37 40.15 -13.20
N TYR A 230 3.29 39.26 -14.19
CA TYR A 230 2.11 38.42 -14.38
C TYR A 230 2.06 37.33 -13.30
N VAL A 231 0.90 37.12 -12.69
CA VAL A 231 0.66 36.08 -11.70
C VAL A 231 -0.33 35.09 -12.29
N LEU A 232 0.14 33.87 -12.58
CA LEU A 232 -0.68 32.80 -13.12
C LEU A 232 -1.20 31.94 -11.96
N ASN A 233 -2.50 31.99 -11.71
CA ASN A 233 -3.16 31.29 -10.62
C ASN A 233 -3.75 29.98 -11.12
N TYR A 234 -3.15 28.87 -10.70
CA TYR A 234 -3.57 27.52 -11.03
C TYR A 234 -4.40 26.90 -9.91
N LYS A 235 -5.59 26.41 -10.26
CA LYS A 235 -6.42 25.58 -9.40
C LYS A 235 -6.13 24.11 -9.67
N VAL A 236 -5.68 23.40 -8.63
CA VAL A 236 -5.26 22.00 -8.71
C VAL A 236 -6.30 21.11 -8.03
N TYR A 237 -6.91 20.23 -8.82
CA TYR A 237 -7.67 19.11 -8.30
C TYR A 237 -6.76 17.90 -8.16
N VAL A 238 -6.82 17.21 -7.02
CA VAL A 238 -6.00 16.03 -6.76
C VAL A 238 -6.93 14.82 -6.70
N ASN A 239 -6.77 13.89 -7.65
CA ASN A 239 -7.49 12.62 -7.60
C ASN A 239 -7.18 11.90 -6.28
N ARG A 240 -8.20 11.24 -5.72
CA ARG A 240 -8.02 10.40 -4.53
C ARG A 240 -6.89 9.42 -4.76
N GLN A 241 -5.95 9.40 -3.82
CA GLN A 241 -4.85 8.47 -3.83
C GLN A 241 -5.32 7.03 -3.61
N PRO A 242 -4.55 6.03 -4.04
CA PRO A 242 -4.79 4.64 -3.68
C PRO A 242 -4.71 4.44 -2.17
N THR A 243 -5.72 3.79 -1.62
CA THR A 243 -5.76 3.32 -0.24
C THR A 243 -4.67 2.27 -0.01
N GLY A 244 -3.79 2.50 0.98
CA GLY A 244 -2.73 1.56 1.36
C GLY A 244 -1.33 1.85 0.79
N LEU A 245 -1.13 2.95 0.06
CA LEU A 245 0.22 3.39 -0.29
C LEU A 245 0.94 4.00 0.93
N PRO A 246 2.15 3.53 1.26
CA PRO A 246 2.86 3.94 2.48
C PRO A 246 3.62 5.28 2.34
N LEU A 247 3.35 6.08 1.31
CA LEU A 247 4.19 7.24 0.93
C LEU A 247 3.48 8.58 1.17
N ASP A 248 4.24 9.59 1.57
CA ASP A 248 3.75 10.96 1.82
C ASP A 248 3.52 11.74 0.52
N HIS A 249 2.43 11.41 -0.18
CA HIS A 249 2.05 12.05 -1.45
C HIS A 249 1.51 13.47 -1.30
N VAL A 250 0.95 13.79 -0.12
CA VAL A 250 0.46 15.14 0.17
C VAL A 250 1.64 16.09 0.39
N GLY A 251 2.66 15.63 1.12
CA GLY A 251 3.93 16.33 1.26
C GLY A 251 4.62 16.54 -0.07
N THR A 252 4.71 15.51 -0.93
CA THR A 252 5.33 15.66 -2.27
C THR A 252 4.64 16.74 -3.09
N LEU A 253 3.30 16.81 -3.06
CA LEU A 253 2.55 17.85 -3.77
C LEU A 253 2.82 19.24 -3.22
N ASN A 254 2.74 19.41 -1.90
CA ASN A 254 3.01 20.69 -1.27
C ASN A 254 4.44 21.17 -1.51
N ASN A 255 5.43 20.27 -1.49
CA ASN A 255 6.81 20.61 -1.78
C ASN A 255 7.00 20.98 -3.26
N SER A 256 6.32 20.28 -4.16
CA SER A 256 6.43 20.51 -5.60
C SER A 256 5.77 21.82 -6.04
N THR A 257 4.61 22.18 -5.48
CA THR A 257 3.98 23.47 -5.75
C THR A 257 4.83 24.61 -5.21
N LYS A 258 5.33 24.52 -3.97
CA LYS A 258 6.24 25.53 -3.37
C LYS A 258 7.50 25.74 -4.20
N TYR A 259 8.07 24.67 -4.77
CA TYR A 259 9.24 24.77 -5.64
C TYR A 259 8.97 25.69 -6.84
N TRP A 260 7.82 25.53 -7.49
CA TRP A 260 7.42 26.33 -8.64
C TRP A 260 6.98 27.75 -8.28
N GLU A 261 6.29 27.93 -7.14
CA GLU A 261 5.90 29.25 -6.62
C GLU A 261 7.10 30.14 -6.24
N ALA A 262 8.27 29.53 -6.00
CA ALA A 262 9.51 30.24 -5.73
C ALA A 262 10.25 30.68 -7.01
N GLN A 263 9.81 30.24 -8.20
CA GLN A 263 10.44 30.59 -9.47
C GLN A 263 9.89 31.91 -10.04
N THR A 264 10.72 32.63 -10.77
CA THR A 264 10.31 33.75 -11.63
C THR A 264 10.69 33.44 -13.06
N PHE A 265 9.69 33.41 -13.94
CA PHE A 265 9.86 33.18 -15.36
C PHE A 265 9.98 34.52 -16.08
N SER A 266 10.87 34.61 -17.08
CA SER A 266 11.06 35.83 -17.86
C SER A 266 10.81 35.55 -19.33
N SER A 267 10.11 36.46 -19.99
CA SER A 267 9.86 36.42 -21.43
C SER A 267 10.04 37.81 -22.04
N ASN A 268 9.99 37.90 -23.37
CA ASN A 268 9.93 39.17 -24.08
C ASN A 268 8.69 40.02 -23.74
N LYS A 269 7.66 39.44 -23.11
CA LYS A 269 6.44 40.13 -22.68
C LYS A 269 6.47 40.59 -21.21
N GLY A 270 7.51 40.25 -20.46
CA GLY A 270 7.65 40.58 -19.04
C GLY A 270 7.93 39.37 -18.17
N LYS A 271 7.89 39.59 -16.84
CA LYS A 271 8.10 38.57 -15.82
C LYS A 271 6.79 37.90 -15.43
N ALA A 272 6.86 36.62 -15.08
CA ALA A 272 5.72 35.84 -14.61
C ALA A 272 6.09 34.99 -13.39
N VAL A 273 5.13 34.81 -12.49
CA VAL A 273 5.20 33.87 -11.36
C VAL A 273 3.94 33.03 -11.35
N VAL A 274 4.00 31.87 -10.67
CA VAL A 274 2.86 30.96 -10.55
C VAL A 274 2.41 30.86 -9.10
N LYS A 275 1.11 30.64 -8.90
CA LYS A 275 0.49 30.34 -7.60
C LYS A 275 -0.44 29.16 -7.75
N PHE A 276 -0.43 28.25 -6.76
CA PHE A 276 -1.32 27.11 -6.74
C PHE A 276 -2.34 27.22 -5.61
N SER A 277 -3.57 26.84 -5.91
CA SER A 277 -4.64 26.68 -4.94
C SER A 277 -5.34 25.35 -5.16
N ARG A 278 -6.00 24.82 -4.13
CA ARG A 278 -6.71 23.55 -4.24
C ARG A 278 -8.12 23.78 -4.80
N ALA A 279 -8.51 22.97 -5.77
CA ALA A 279 -9.88 22.91 -6.27
C ALA A 279 -10.65 21.78 -5.58
N ASP A 280 -11.91 22.05 -5.24
CA ASP A 280 -12.79 21.05 -4.66
C ASP A 280 -13.38 20.10 -5.70
N THR A 281 -13.51 20.56 -6.96
CA THR A 281 -14.04 19.77 -8.07
C THR A 281 -13.08 19.76 -9.26
N LYS A 282 -13.26 18.75 -10.13
CA LYS A 282 -12.52 18.66 -11.39
C LYS A 282 -12.89 19.78 -12.36
N ALA A 283 -14.16 20.18 -12.39
CA ALA A 283 -14.67 21.19 -13.32
C ALA A 283 -14.02 22.56 -13.09
N ASP A 284 -13.69 22.87 -11.83
CA ASP A 284 -13.12 24.16 -11.44
C ASP A 284 -11.59 24.20 -11.51
N ALA A 285 -10.95 23.11 -11.92
CA ALA A 285 -9.50 22.95 -11.86
C ALA A 285 -8.84 23.07 -13.24
N ASN A 286 -7.75 23.82 -13.28
CA ASN A 286 -6.86 23.91 -14.44
C ASN A 286 -5.99 22.67 -14.57
N ILE A 287 -5.62 22.08 -13.42
CA ILE A 287 -4.69 20.95 -13.34
C ILE A 287 -5.36 19.82 -12.57
N TRP A 288 -5.34 18.62 -13.14
CA TRP A 288 -5.74 17.40 -12.44
C TRP A 288 -4.53 16.53 -12.16
N VAL A 289 -4.13 16.44 -10.89
CA VAL A 289 -3.09 15.50 -10.48
C VAL A 289 -3.70 14.12 -10.33
N THR A 290 -3.12 13.14 -11.01
CA THR A 290 -3.49 11.73 -10.94
C THR A 290 -2.28 10.84 -10.73
N TRP A 291 -2.53 9.65 -10.20
CA TRP A 291 -1.50 8.70 -9.81
C TRP A 291 -1.48 7.52 -10.78
N THR A 292 -0.31 7.06 -11.19
CA THR A 292 -0.18 5.98 -12.18
C THR A 292 0.92 4.98 -11.82
N VAL A 293 0.80 3.75 -12.32
CA VAL A 293 1.88 2.75 -12.33
C VAL A 293 2.32 2.56 -13.78
N ARG A 294 3.60 2.78 -14.06
CA ARG A 294 4.12 2.68 -15.43
C ARG A 294 5.59 2.32 -15.42
N LYS A 295 6.05 1.60 -16.45
CA LYS A 295 7.49 1.48 -16.72
C LYS A 295 8.03 2.84 -17.15
N LEU A 296 8.92 3.42 -16.37
CA LEU A 296 9.71 4.57 -16.83
C LEU A 296 10.74 4.02 -17.83
N GLY A 297 10.42 4.18 -19.12
CA GLY A 297 11.38 3.94 -20.19
C GLY A 297 12.42 5.05 -20.25
N GLU A 298 13.31 4.98 -21.24
CA GLU A 298 14.21 6.10 -21.52
C GLU A 298 13.40 7.33 -21.95
N GLY A 299 13.56 8.46 -21.24
CA GLY A 299 13.01 9.76 -21.64
C GLY A 299 11.56 10.06 -21.24
N VAL A 300 10.95 9.32 -20.30
CA VAL A 300 9.59 9.64 -19.84
C VAL A 300 9.48 9.50 -18.31
N LEU A 301 9.29 10.63 -17.61
CA LEU A 301 9.16 10.72 -16.15
C LEU A 301 7.73 10.58 -15.63
N GLY A 302 6.76 10.89 -16.49
CA GLY A 302 5.33 10.96 -16.20
C GLY A 302 4.64 11.49 -17.47
N HIS A 303 3.42 12.00 -17.35
CA HIS A 303 2.81 12.74 -18.45
C HIS A 303 2.01 13.92 -17.91
N ALA A 304 2.26 15.09 -18.47
CA ALA A 304 1.47 16.27 -18.20
C ALA A 304 1.15 17.01 -19.49
N HIS A 305 -0.06 17.56 -19.54
CA HIS A 305 -0.43 18.45 -20.61
C HIS A 305 0.26 19.81 -20.41
N VAL A 306 0.75 20.39 -21.50
CA VAL A 306 1.47 21.67 -21.43
C VAL A 306 0.49 22.82 -21.14
N GLY A 307 0.73 23.57 -20.08
CA GLY A 307 0.01 24.79 -19.73
C GLY A 307 -1.33 24.62 -18.98
N LYS A 308 -1.98 23.44 -19.08
CA LYS A 308 -3.17 23.03 -18.32
C LYS A 308 -3.53 21.58 -18.65
N GLY A 309 -4.19 20.86 -17.74
CA GLY A 309 -4.70 19.51 -18.00
C GLY A 309 -4.32 18.48 -16.93
N VAL A 310 -4.29 17.21 -17.34
CA VAL A 310 -3.92 16.10 -16.45
C VAL A 310 -2.41 16.06 -16.25
N VAL A 311 -1.99 15.89 -15.00
CA VAL A 311 -0.61 15.61 -14.53
C VAL A 311 -0.59 14.20 -13.93
N GLU A 312 0.06 13.28 -14.63
CA GLU A 312 0.22 11.89 -14.23
C GLU A 312 1.53 11.70 -13.46
N VAL A 313 1.41 11.44 -12.16
CA VAL A 313 2.55 11.17 -11.29
C VAL A 313 2.74 9.66 -11.15
N ALA A 314 3.89 9.17 -11.63
CA ALA A 314 4.24 7.76 -11.51
C ALA A 314 4.63 7.43 -10.05
N LEU A 315 4.01 6.37 -9.53
CA LEU A 315 4.22 5.89 -8.17
C LEU A 315 5.18 4.71 -8.08
N GLY A 316 5.46 4.08 -9.21
CA GLY A 316 6.25 2.85 -9.29
C GLY A 316 6.15 2.23 -10.68
N ASP A 317 7.00 1.23 -10.91
CA ASP A 317 7.07 0.49 -12.16
C ASP A 317 7.21 -1.02 -11.97
N TYR A 318 7.41 -1.72 -13.09
CA TYR A 318 7.69 -3.15 -13.12
C TYR A 318 9.10 -3.43 -13.62
N ASN A 319 9.75 -4.36 -12.93
CA ASN A 319 10.99 -4.97 -13.36
C ASN A 319 10.77 -5.88 -14.59
N CYS A 320 11.88 -6.27 -15.23
CA CYS A 320 11.89 -7.22 -16.35
C CYS A 320 11.29 -8.59 -16.00
N ASP A 321 11.19 -8.94 -14.71
CA ASP A 321 10.60 -10.19 -14.22
C ASP A 321 9.10 -10.09 -13.88
N GLY A 322 8.51 -8.91 -14.07
CA GLY A 322 7.10 -8.62 -13.79
C GLY A 322 6.79 -8.24 -12.34
N SER A 323 7.79 -8.16 -11.45
CA SER A 323 7.60 -7.66 -10.08
C SER A 323 7.37 -6.15 -10.07
N PHE A 324 6.43 -5.68 -9.24
CA PHE A 324 6.14 -4.25 -9.07
C PHE A 324 6.98 -3.67 -7.95
N GLN A 325 7.47 -2.44 -8.15
CA GLN A 325 8.21 -1.69 -7.16
C GLN A 325 7.66 -0.26 -7.04
N LEU A 326 7.46 0.18 -5.79
CA LEU A 326 7.13 1.58 -5.51
C LEU A 326 8.37 2.44 -5.56
N TYR A 327 8.23 3.65 -6.10
CA TYR A 327 9.25 4.68 -5.99
C TYR A 327 9.34 5.25 -4.58
N ASP A 328 10.53 5.66 -4.18
CA ASP A 328 10.71 6.38 -2.92
C ASP A 328 10.04 7.77 -2.99
N VAL A 329 9.81 8.38 -1.82
CA VAL A 329 9.14 9.69 -1.73
C VAL A 329 9.88 10.75 -2.56
N ASN A 330 11.22 10.73 -2.59
CA ASN A 330 12.03 11.69 -3.34
C ASN A 330 11.86 11.55 -4.85
N SER A 331 11.75 10.32 -5.34
CA SER A 331 11.55 10.05 -6.77
C SER A 331 10.14 10.45 -7.20
N VAL A 332 9.13 10.12 -6.40
CA VAL A 332 7.75 10.59 -6.62
C VAL A 332 7.68 12.11 -6.62
N GLU A 333 8.37 12.77 -5.68
CA GLU A 333 8.42 14.23 -5.62
C GLU A 333 9.13 14.83 -6.85
N ARG A 334 10.25 14.25 -7.30
CA ARG A 334 10.95 14.72 -8.49
C ARG A 334 10.09 14.57 -9.76
N ILE A 335 9.40 13.44 -9.90
CA ILE A 335 8.46 13.20 -11.00
C ILE A 335 7.35 14.25 -10.95
N MET A 336 6.71 14.42 -9.79
CA MET A 336 5.64 15.40 -9.63
C MET A 336 6.09 16.83 -9.94
N ARG A 337 7.29 17.23 -9.49
CA ARG A 337 7.88 18.53 -9.85
C ARG A 337 8.03 18.69 -11.35
N HIS A 338 8.59 17.69 -12.03
CA HIS A 338 8.77 17.71 -13.48
C HIS A 338 7.44 17.86 -14.22
N GLU A 339 6.46 17.02 -13.89
CA GLU A 339 5.14 17.03 -14.54
C GLU A 339 4.35 18.31 -14.28
N LEU A 340 4.46 18.88 -13.06
CA LEU A 340 3.90 20.21 -12.79
C LEU A 340 4.58 21.30 -13.62
N GLY A 341 5.86 21.14 -13.96
CA GLY A 341 6.58 22.05 -14.86
C GLY A 341 5.93 22.14 -16.24
N HIS A 342 5.54 20.99 -16.81
CA HIS A 342 4.74 20.97 -18.03
C HIS A 342 3.38 21.63 -17.84
N ALA A 343 2.69 21.35 -16.74
CA ALA A 343 1.39 21.94 -16.45
C ALA A 343 1.43 23.48 -16.33
N VAL A 344 2.57 24.06 -15.93
CA VAL A 344 2.78 25.52 -15.93
C VAL A 344 3.37 26.06 -17.24
N GLY A 345 3.48 25.24 -18.28
CA GLY A 345 3.81 25.64 -19.64
C GLY A 345 5.27 25.44 -20.06
N LEU A 346 6.08 24.72 -19.28
CA LEU A 346 7.49 24.48 -19.62
C LEU A 346 7.64 23.26 -20.54
N GLY A 347 8.55 23.36 -21.50
CA GLY A 347 9.02 22.21 -22.29
C GLY A 347 10.18 21.47 -21.61
N HIS A 348 10.65 20.40 -22.25
CA HIS A 348 11.86 19.71 -21.83
C HIS A 348 13.11 20.60 -21.98
N SER A 349 14.07 20.38 -21.09
CA SER A 349 15.41 20.96 -21.15
C SER A 349 16.43 19.92 -21.63
N ASN A 350 17.46 20.36 -22.35
CA ASN A 350 18.62 19.53 -22.70
C ASN A 350 19.69 19.52 -21.58
N ASP A 351 19.58 20.39 -20.58
CA ASP A 351 20.48 20.44 -19.43
C ASP A 351 20.12 19.34 -18.43
N THR A 352 21.07 18.44 -18.14
CA THR A 352 20.92 17.31 -17.21
C THR A 352 20.76 17.75 -15.75
N GLY A 353 21.17 18.98 -15.41
CA GLY A 353 20.96 19.58 -14.09
C GLY A 353 19.55 20.13 -13.88
N SER A 354 18.78 20.31 -14.96
CA SER A 354 17.45 20.91 -14.90
C SER A 354 16.39 19.94 -14.37
N ILE A 355 15.43 20.46 -13.60
CA ILE A 355 14.24 19.69 -13.22
C ILE A 355 13.40 19.29 -14.44
N MET A 356 13.50 20.05 -15.54
CA MET A 356 12.81 19.76 -16.81
C MET A 356 13.61 18.84 -17.74
N TYR A 357 14.72 18.24 -17.27
CA TYR A 357 15.39 17.19 -18.02
C TYR A 357 14.47 15.96 -18.10
N PRO A 358 14.21 15.38 -19.30
CA PRO A 358 13.16 14.38 -19.52
C PRO A 358 13.48 12.98 -18.98
N THR A 359 14.65 12.80 -18.38
CA THR A 359 15.13 11.47 -17.97
C THR A 359 15.59 11.49 -16.51
N MET A 360 15.28 10.43 -15.78
CA MET A 360 15.83 10.18 -14.47
C MET A 360 15.88 8.69 -14.20
N LYS A 361 16.77 8.29 -13.30
CA LYS A 361 16.74 6.94 -12.73
C LYS A 361 15.99 7.01 -11.38
N PRO A 362 14.78 6.45 -11.27
CA PRO A 362 14.06 6.46 -10.02
C PRO A 362 14.78 5.61 -8.96
N LYS A 363 14.54 5.95 -7.70
CA LYS A 363 14.86 5.11 -6.55
C LYS A 363 13.57 4.49 -6.04
N TYR A 364 13.68 3.31 -5.44
CA TYR A 364 12.54 2.53 -4.99
C TYR A 364 12.38 2.60 -3.47
N ALA A 365 11.13 2.69 -2.99
CA ALA A 365 10.77 2.69 -1.58
C ALA A 365 11.18 1.38 -0.88
N TYR A 366 11.27 0.31 -1.66
CA TYR A 366 11.84 -0.97 -1.24
C TYR A 366 12.99 -1.32 -2.19
N CYS A 367 14.18 -1.53 -1.65
CA CYS A 367 15.21 -2.26 -2.36
C CYS A 367 14.74 -3.70 -2.47
N LEU A 368 14.21 -4.11 -3.63
CA LEU A 368 14.58 -5.44 -4.10
C LEU A 368 16.05 -5.26 -4.43
N LEU A 369 16.92 -5.92 -3.67
CA LEU A 369 18.32 -5.90 -4.03
C LEU A 369 18.44 -6.41 -5.51
N ASN A 370 19.59 -6.26 -6.17
CA ASN A 370 19.80 -6.58 -7.60
C ASN A 370 20.14 -8.04 -7.92
#